data_AF-A0A8J7XFC1-F1
#
_entry.id   AF-A0A8J7XFC1-F1
#
_cell.length_a   1.000
_cell.length_b   1.000
_cell.length_c   1.000
_cell.angle_alpha   90.00
_cell.angle_beta   90.00
_cell.angle_gamma   90.00
#
_symmetry.space_group_name_H-M   'P 1'
#
loop_
_entity.id
_entity.type
_entity.pdbx_description
1 polymer ?
#
loop_
_entity_poly.entity_id
_entity_poly.type
_entity_poly.pdbx_seq_one_letter_code
_entity_poly.pdbx_strand_id
1 'polypeptide(L)'
;MKDITDLFSETKSGLIKGIISRGGVVLAEKVENSKNVLTKDPAFAEDIARTMEKKTGVKGFITTDELPSFGISVGERHQIEKEFACGDNDMVVLVADKKEKAEAGLKIFFEEIVKR
;
A
#
# COMPACT_ATOMS: atom_id res chain seq x y z
N MET A 1 -7.83 -0.32 8.50
CA MET A 1 -6.35 -0.26 8.63
C MET A 1 -5.83 -1.41 9.48
N LYS A 2 -4.77 -2.09 9.06
CA LYS A 2 -4.13 -3.18 9.81
C LYS A 2 -2.60 -3.16 9.60
N ASP A 3 -1.85 -3.49 10.65
CA ASP A 3 -0.40 -3.71 10.55
C ASP A 3 -0.13 -5.11 10.01
N ILE A 4 0.64 -5.18 8.91
CA ILE A 4 1.02 -6.41 8.23
C ILE A 4 2.54 -6.55 8.11
N THR A 5 3.29 -5.85 8.96
CA THR A 5 4.76 -5.87 8.96
C THR A 5 5.32 -7.29 9.04
N ASP A 6 4.66 -8.17 9.81
CA ASP A 6 5.07 -9.57 10.00
C ASP A 6 5.02 -10.40 8.70
N LEU A 7 4.12 -10.07 7.77
CA LEU A 7 4.05 -10.73 6.45
C LEU A 7 5.31 -10.49 5.61
N PHE A 8 6.06 -9.43 5.92
CA PHE A 8 7.28 -9.06 5.21
C PHE A 8 8.57 -9.49 5.91
N SER A 9 8.49 -10.31 6.96
CA SER A 9 9.66 -10.85 7.68
C SER A 9 10.66 -11.55 6.75
N GLU A 10 10.18 -12.27 5.74
CA GLU A 10 10.99 -12.98 4.74
C GLU A 10 11.00 -12.31 3.35
N THR A 11 10.48 -11.08 3.23
CA THR A 11 10.33 -10.40 1.92
C THR A 11 11.67 -10.28 1.17
N LYS A 12 11.66 -10.23 -0.15
CA LYS A 12 12.87 -9.87 -0.93
C LYS A 12 12.92 -8.39 -1.31
N SER A 13 11.90 -7.62 -0.94
CA SER A 13 11.85 -6.17 -1.19
C SER A 13 12.91 -5.43 -0.36
N GLY A 14 13.94 -4.91 -1.04
CA GLY A 14 14.94 -4.03 -0.40
C GLY A 14 14.32 -2.74 0.17
N LEU A 15 13.22 -2.26 -0.44
CA LEU A 15 12.48 -1.09 0.01
C LEU A 15 11.80 -1.35 1.36
N ILE A 16 10.98 -2.41 1.44
CA ILE A 16 10.25 -2.75 2.67
C ILE A 16 11.23 -3.13 3.79
N LYS A 17 12.24 -3.96 3.50
CA LYS A 17 13.30 -4.28 4.48
C LYS A 17 14.01 -3.04 5.01
N GLY A 18 14.33 -2.09 4.12
CA GLY A 18 14.99 -0.85 4.50
C GLY A 18 14.16 -0.01 5.46
N ILE A 19 12.84 -0.04 5.34
CA ILE A 19 11.90 0.69 6.20
C ILE A 19 11.76 -0.02 7.56
N ILE A 20 11.52 -1.33 7.55
CA ILE A 20 11.36 -2.13 8.78
C ILE A 20 12.63 -2.09 9.63
N SER A 21 13.82 -2.24 9.01
CA SER A 21 15.10 -2.17 9.74
C SER A 21 15.38 -0.82 10.39
N ARG A 22 14.71 0.25 9.96
CA ARG A 22 14.77 1.59 10.59
C ARG A 22 13.67 1.82 11.63
N GLY A 23 12.96 0.77 12.03
CA GLY A 23 11.84 0.84 12.97
C GLY A 23 10.52 1.32 12.36
N GLY A 24 10.39 1.27 11.02
CA GLY A 24 9.13 1.51 10.33
C GLY A 24 8.21 0.29 10.36
N VAL A 25 6.97 0.50 9.92
CA VAL A 25 5.93 -0.53 9.82
C VAL A 25 5.33 -0.53 8.41
N VAL A 26 4.64 -1.62 8.07
CA VAL A 26 3.82 -1.71 6.86
C VAL A 26 2.37 -1.78 7.27
N LEU A 27 1.63 -0.70 7.03
CA LEU A 27 0.19 -0.66 7.24
C LEU A 27 -0.53 -0.89 5.93
N ALA A 28 -1.65 -1.60 6.00
CA ALA A 28 -2.45 -1.89 4.82
C ALA A 28 -3.94 -1.84 5.11
N GLU A 29 -4.72 -1.66 4.04
CA GLU A 29 -6.16 -1.63 4.10
C GLU A 29 -6.79 -2.03 2.77
N LYS A 30 -7.92 -2.75 2.85
CA LYS A 30 -8.71 -3.14 1.69
C LYS A 30 -9.44 -1.93 1.11
N VAL A 31 -9.45 -1.82 -0.20
CA VAL A 31 -10.25 -0.88 -0.97
C VAL A 31 -11.22 -1.67 -1.83
N GLU A 32 -12.50 -1.57 -1.51
CA GLU A 32 -13.53 -2.38 -2.17
C GLU A 32 -13.82 -1.87 -3.59
N ASN A 33 -14.12 -2.79 -4.50
CA ASN A 33 -14.52 -2.51 -5.88
C ASN A 33 -13.57 -1.59 -6.68
N SER A 34 -12.31 -1.48 -6.25
CA SER A 34 -11.33 -0.54 -6.80
C SER A 34 -10.19 -1.21 -7.55
N LYS A 35 -10.36 -2.49 -7.92
CA LYS A 35 -9.34 -3.24 -8.65
C LYS A 35 -8.98 -2.59 -9.98
N ASN A 36 -7.68 -2.48 -10.22
CA ASN A 36 -7.03 -1.87 -11.37
C ASN A 36 -7.39 -0.40 -11.60
N VAL A 37 -8.03 0.29 -10.65
CA VAL A 37 -8.42 1.71 -10.82
C VAL A 37 -7.17 2.58 -10.96
N LEU A 38 -6.14 2.31 -10.17
CA LEU A 38 -4.89 3.09 -10.17
C LEU A 38 -3.92 2.67 -11.28
N THR A 39 -3.90 1.39 -11.66
CA THR A 39 -3.07 0.92 -12.79
C THR A 39 -3.62 1.36 -14.14
N LYS A 40 -4.95 1.54 -14.27
CA LYS A 40 -5.59 2.11 -15.46
C LYS A 40 -5.48 3.62 -15.58
N ASP A 41 -5.20 4.32 -14.48
CA ASP A 41 -5.07 5.77 -14.43
C ASP A 41 -3.82 6.20 -13.65
N PRO A 42 -2.64 6.12 -14.28
CA PRO A 42 -1.39 6.46 -13.63
C PRO A 42 -1.32 7.93 -13.18
N ALA A 43 -1.98 8.85 -13.90
CA ALA A 43 -2.00 10.26 -13.55
C ALA A 43 -2.73 10.48 -12.21
N PHE A 44 -3.84 9.77 -12.00
CA PHE A 44 -4.54 9.80 -10.72
C PHE A 44 -3.74 9.16 -9.58
N ALA A 45 -3.07 8.03 -9.84
CA ALA A 45 -2.19 7.40 -8.85
C ALA A 45 -1.05 8.35 -8.43
N GLU A 46 -0.44 9.07 -9.39
CA GLU A 46 0.60 10.06 -9.13
C GLU A 46 0.07 11.26 -8.33
N ASP A 47 -1.13 11.76 -8.62
CA ASP A 47 -1.74 12.86 -7.86
C ASP A 47 -2.00 12.50 -6.39
N ILE A 48 -2.49 11.27 -6.14
CA ILE A 48 -2.65 10.75 -4.78
C ILE A 48 -1.30 10.68 -4.07
N ALA A 49 -0.28 10.09 -4.71
CA ALA A 49 1.05 9.96 -4.13
C ALA A 49 1.67 11.33 -3.79
N ARG A 50 1.53 12.32 -4.70
CA ARG A 50 1.99 13.68 -4.50
C ARG A 50 1.27 14.37 -3.34
N THR A 51 -0.04 14.16 -3.22
CA THR A 51 -0.85 14.70 -2.12
C THR A 51 -0.45 14.07 -0.78
N MET A 52 -0.22 12.75 -0.75
CA MET A 52 0.30 12.04 0.41
C MET A 52 1.67 12.58 0.83
N GLU A 53 2.61 12.73 -0.10
CA GLU A 53 3.95 13.25 0.19
C GLU A 53 3.87 14.67 0.76
N LYS A 54 3.10 15.55 0.11
CA LYS A 54 2.94 16.94 0.57
C LYS A 54 2.32 17.05 1.96
N LYS A 55 1.34 16.21 2.29
CA LYS A 55 0.59 16.29 3.56
C LYS A 55 1.24 15.52 4.71
N THR A 56 1.95 14.44 4.43
CA THR A 56 2.41 13.46 5.45
C THR A 56 3.91 13.20 5.41
N GLY A 57 4.58 13.56 4.31
CA GLY A 57 5.97 13.22 4.07
C GLY A 57 6.22 11.74 3.80
N VAL A 58 5.18 10.95 3.52
CA VAL A 58 5.26 9.58 2.99
C VAL A 58 5.45 9.65 1.48
N LYS A 59 6.44 8.92 0.94
CA LYS A 59 6.78 9.02 -0.49
C LYS A 59 5.75 8.45 -1.46
N GLY A 60 4.83 7.61 -0.99
CA GLY A 60 3.81 6.99 -1.81
C GLY A 60 3.18 5.78 -1.14
N PHE A 61 2.52 4.97 -1.95
CA PHE A 61 1.83 3.75 -1.56
C PHE A 61 2.13 2.63 -2.56
N ILE A 62 1.77 1.40 -2.23
CA ILE A 62 1.84 0.24 -3.12
C ILE A 62 0.48 -0.43 -3.10
N THR A 63 -0.03 -0.87 -4.24
CA THR A 63 -1.26 -1.66 -4.32
C THR A 63 -1.01 -3.09 -4.76
N THR A 64 -1.87 -4.03 -4.34
CA THR A 64 -1.79 -5.44 -4.77
C THR A 64 -1.89 -5.61 -6.30
N ASP A 65 -2.52 -4.66 -7.00
CA ASP A 65 -2.65 -4.68 -8.45
C ASP A 65 -1.34 -4.40 -9.18
N GLU A 66 -0.38 -3.73 -8.52
CA GLU A 66 0.95 -3.48 -9.07
C GLU A 66 1.90 -4.69 -8.89
N LEU A 67 1.48 -5.70 -8.13
CA LEU A 67 2.32 -6.85 -7.80
C LEU A 67 2.25 -7.96 -8.87
N PRO A 68 3.39 -8.56 -9.26
CA PRO A 68 4.68 -8.52 -8.58
C PRO A 68 5.60 -7.36 -9.01
N SER A 69 5.79 -6.38 -8.13
CA SER A 69 6.70 -5.23 -8.29
C SER A 69 7.35 -4.90 -6.96
N PHE A 70 8.34 -3.98 -6.95
CA PHE A 70 9.03 -3.54 -5.74
C PHE A 70 9.76 -4.64 -4.96
N GLY A 71 10.02 -5.79 -5.59
CA GLY A 71 10.60 -6.97 -4.95
C GLY A 71 9.62 -7.74 -4.05
N ILE A 72 8.31 -7.46 -4.17
CA ILE A 72 7.24 -8.20 -3.51
C ILE A 72 6.70 -9.24 -4.52
N SER A 73 6.69 -10.50 -4.10
CA SER A 73 6.33 -11.65 -4.89
C SER A 73 4.82 -11.84 -5.05
N VAL A 74 4.43 -12.67 -6.02
CA VAL A 74 3.04 -13.11 -6.18
C VAL A 74 2.54 -13.88 -4.94
N GLY A 75 3.43 -14.60 -4.25
CA GLY A 75 3.10 -15.28 -3.00
C GLY A 75 2.74 -14.31 -1.88
N GLU A 76 3.53 -13.25 -1.70
CA GLU A 76 3.23 -12.16 -0.75
C GLU A 76 1.94 -11.44 -1.12
N ARG A 77 1.72 -11.14 -2.41
CA ARG A 77 0.44 -10.61 -2.90
C ARG A 77 -0.74 -11.46 -2.45
N HIS A 78 -0.68 -12.77 -2.66
CA HIS A 78 -1.77 -13.68 -2.31
C HIS A 78 -2.00 -13.76 -0.78
N GLN A 79 -0.93 -13.71 0.02
CA GLN A 79 -1.04 -13.64 1.48
C GLN A 79 -1.76 -12.36 1.91
N ILE A 80 -1.42 -11.21 1.33
CA ILE A 80 -2.07 -9.93 1.61
C ILE A 80 -3.56 -9.99 1.22
N GLU A 81 -3.88 -10.39 -0.01
CA GLU A 81 -5.27 -10.49 -0.48
C GLU A 81 -6.10 -11.44 0.41
N LYS A 82 -5.50 -12.55 0.87
CA LYS A 82 -6.13 -13.48 1.81
C LYS A 82 -6.34 -12.86 3.19
N GLU A 83 -5.35 -12.15 3.73
CA GLU A 83 -5.41 -11.51 5.05
C GLU A 83 -6.55 -10.48 5.15
N PHE A 84 -6.88 -9.84 4.02
CA PHE A 84 -7.94 -8.85 3.91
C PHE A 84 -9.26 -9.40 3.31
N ALA A 85 -9.32 -10.71 3.04
CA ALA A 85 -10.45 -11.37 2.40
C ALA A 85 -10.93 -10.63 1.13
N CYS A 86 -9.99 -10.25 0.27
CA CYS A 86 -10.28 -9.54 -0.97
C CYS A 86 -11.10 -10.41 -1.93
N GLY A 87 -12.18 -9.83 -2.47
CA GLY A 87 -12.91 -10.40 -3.61
C GLY A 87 -12.24 -10.07 -4.94
N ASP A 88 -12.86 -10.55 -6.02
CA ASP A 88 -12.32 -10.42 -7.38
C ASP A 88 -12.18 -8.98 -7.88
N ASN A 89 -12.88 -8.01 -7.26
CA ASN A 89 -12.88 -6.60 -7.62
C ASN A 89 -12.23 -5.69 -6.57
N ASP A 90 -11.65 -6.27 -5.52
CA ASP A 90 -11.00 -5.52 -4.45
C ASP A 90 -9.50 -5.37 -4.73
N MET A 91 -8.90 -4.37 -4.10
CA MET A 91 -7.45 -4.23 -3.99
C MET A 91 -7.05 -3.95 -2.54
N VAL A 92 -5.78 -4.14 -2.21
CA VAL A 92 -5.22 -3.69 -0.93
C VAL A 92 -4.19 -2.61 -1.22
N VAL A 93 -4.28 -1.51 -0.48
CA VAL A 93 -3.24 -0.47 -0.45
C VAL A 93 -2.33 -0.70 0.74
N LEU A 94 -1.03 -0.52 0.54
CA LEU A 94 0.03 -0.64 1.52
C LEU A 94 0.79 0.67 1.61
N VAL A 95 1.11 1.09 2.83
CA VAL A 95 1.97 2.23 3.12
C VAL A 95 3.04 1.78 4.11
N ALA A 96 4.30 1.92 3.70
CA ALA A 96 5.45 1.58 4.52
C ALA A 96 6.22 2.85 4.90
N ASP A 97 6.22 3.20 6.19
CA ASP A 97 6.97 4.31 6.77
C ASP A 97 6.97 4.16 8.31
N LYS A 98 7.41 5.18 9.05
CA LYS A 98 7.11 5.30 10.49
C LYS A 98 5.61 5.22 10.71
N LYS A 99 5.19 4.56 11.79
CA LYS A 99 3.77 4.29 12.10
C LYS A 99 2.86 5.51 11.92
N GLU A 100 3.16 6.63 12.58
CA GLU A 100 2.36 7.86 12.50
C GLU A 100 2.20 8.38 11.05
N LYS A 101 3.28 8.30 10.28
CA LYS A 101 3.28 8.71 8.87
C LYS A 101 2.48 7.74 8.01
N ALA A 102 2.66 6.44 8.21
CA ALA A 102 1.93 5.42 7.47
C ALA A 102 0.42 5.51 7.73
N GLU A 103 0.02 5.74 8.98
CA GLU A 103 -1.39 5.96 9.36
C GLU A 103 -1.96 7.21 8.68
N ALA A 104 -1.21 8.33 8.71
CA ALA A 104 -1.63 9.55 8.02
C ALA A 104 -1.70 9.36 6.50
N GLY A 105 -0.73 8.66 5.91
CA GLY A 105 -0.65 8.37 4.49
C GLY A 105 -1.86 7.57 4.02
N LEU A 106 -2.23 6.51 4.74
CA LEU A 106 -3.43 5.74 4.44
C LEU A 106 -4.70 6.58 4.52
N LYS A 107 -4.85 7.43 5.55
CA LYS A 107 -6.01 8.32 5.65
C LYS A 107 -6.13 9.22 4.41
N ILE A 108 -5.04 9.87 4.00
CA ILE A 108 -5.03 10.71 2.81
C ILE A 108 -5.33 9.88 1.55
N PHE A 109 -4.77 8.68 1.42
CA PHE A 109 -5.10 7.79 0.30
C PHE A 109 -6.61 7.53 0.21
N PHE A 110 -7.26 7.20 1.32
CA PHE A 110 -8.71 6.96 1.35
C PHE A 110 -9.53 8.22 1.09
N GLU A 111 -9.09 9.39 1.55
CA GLU A 111 -9.74 10.67 1.23
C GLU A 111 -9.71 10.98 -0.28
N GLU A 112 -8.63 10.60 -0.97
CA GLU A 112 -8.47 10.88 -2.39
C GLU A 112 -9.13 9.79 -3.27
N ILE A 113 -9.03 8.51 -2.91
CA ILE A 113 -9.58 7.40 -3.70
C ILE A 113 -11.11 7.45 -3.82
N VAL A 114 -11.81 7.97 -2.79
CA VAL A 114 -13.28 8.09 -2.76
C VAL A 114 -13.81 9.28 -3.58
N LYS A 115 -12.94 10.15 -4.10
CA LYS A 115 -13.35 11.25 -4.99
C LYS A 115 -13.67 10.77 -6.42
N ARG A 116 -13.53 9.47 -6.66
CA ARG A 116 -13.71 8.82 -7.96
C ARG A 116 -15.02 8.04 -8.04
#